data_AF-A0A3L6EH82-F1
#
_entry.id   AF-A0A3L6EH82-F1
#
_cell.length_a   1.000
_cell.length_b   1.000
_cell.length_c   1.000
_cell.angle_alpha   90.00
_cell.angle_beta   90.00
_cell.angle_gamma   90.00
#
_symmetry.space_group_name_H-M   'P 1'
#
loop_
_entity.id
_entity.type
_entity.pdbx_description
1 polymer ?
#
loop_
_entity_poly.entity_id
_entity_poly.type
_entity_poly.pdbx_seq_one_letter_code
_entity_poly.pdbx_strand_id
1 'polypeptide(L)'
;MPREYIYEPWTAPTSIQKKANCIIGKDYPKPVVDHETASKECRKRMGEAYALSRVDAKPSKGKTLNSRRKMLHGDRDTSNSTIAKRLKRNSRAE
;
A
#
# COMPACT_ATOMS: atom_id res chain seq x y z
N MET A 1 -18.97 13.40 8.73
CA MET A 1 -17.95 13.41 7.65
C MET A 1 -18.53 12.74 6.40
N PRO A 2 -18.31 13.25 5.16
CA PRO A 2 -18.82 12.62 3.93
C PRO A 2 -18.18 11.26 3.63
N ARG A 3 -18.88 10.41 2.85
CA ARG A 3 -18.40 9.05 2.49
C ARG A 3 -17.08 9.04 1.72
N GLU A 4 -16.80 10.08 0.94
CA GLU A 4 -15.57 10.23 0.16
C GLU A 4 -14.31 10.36 1.04
N TYR A 5 -14.46 10.90 2.25
CA TYR A 5 -13.34 11.21 3.15
C TYR A 5 -13.37 10.37 4.44
N ILE A 6 -14.26 9.39 4.56
CA ILE A 6 -14.41 8.65 5.83
C ILE A 6 -13.19 7.79 6.17
N TYR A 7 -12.51 7.24 5.17
CA TYR A 7 -11.31 6.43 5.34
C TYR A 7 -10.03 7.26 5.51
N GLU A 8 -10.03 8.47 4.93
CA GLU A 8 -8.87 9.37 4.93
C GLU A 8 -9.31 10.80 5.27
N PRO A 9 -9.84 11.07 6.46
CA PRO A 9 -10.46 12.35 6.78
C PRO A 9 -9.48 13.53 6.78
N TRP A 10 -8.17 13.26 6.88
CA TRP A 10 -7.10 14.26 6.76
C TRP A 10 -6.92 14.82 5.35
N THR A 11 -7.45 14.17 4.31
CA THR A 11 -7.43 14.68 2.93
C THR A 11 -8.60 15.62 2.65
N ALA A 12 -9.59 15.68 3.55
CA ALA A 12 -10.76 16.55 3.41
C ALA A 12 -10.36 18.04 3.52
N PRO A 13 -10.83 18.92 2.63
CA PRO A 13 -10.67 20.37 2.77
C PRO A 13 -11.27 20.92 4.07
N THR A 14 -10.69 21.99 4.62
CA THR A 14 -11.14 22.62 5.87
C THR A 14 -12.62 23.03 5.85
N SER A 15 -13.16 23.42 4.69
CA SER A 15 -14.58 23.74 4.52
C SER A 15 -15.50 22.54 4.78
N ILE A 16 -15.09 21.34 4.35
CA ILE A 16 -15.81 20.09 4.57
C ILE A 16 -15.68 19.65 6.03
N GLN A 17 -14.48 19.75 6.61
CA GLN A 17 -14.24 19.43 8.02
C GLN A 17 -15.14 20.25 8.96
N LYS A 18 -15.24 21.57 8.71
CA LYS A 18 -16.15 22.47 9.45
C LYS A 18 -17.62 22.08 9.28
N LYS A 19 -18.07 21.82 8.05
CA LYS A 19 -19.46 21.38 7.78
C LYS A 19 -19.77 20.03 8.44
N ALA A 20 -18.79 19.15 8.54
CA ALA A 20 -18.90 17.86 9.20
C ALA A 20 -18.73 17.93 10.73
N ASN A 21 -18.48 19.12 11.28
CA ASN A 21 -18.23 19.37 12.69
C ASN A 21 -17.12 18.47 13.30
N CYS A 22 -16.11 18.15 12.49
CA CYS A 22 -14.99 17.29 12.88
C CYS A 22 -13.70 17.87 12.26
N ILE A 23 -12.88 18.51 13.08
CA ILE A 23 -11.63 19.16 12.69
C ILE A 23 -10.45 18.23 12.93
N ILE A 24 -9.67 18.00 11.89
CA ILE A 24 -8.48 17.15 11.95
C ILE A 24 -7.36 17.86 12.74
N GLY A 25 -6.83 17.17 13.74
CA GLY A 25 -5.88 17.66 14.74
C GLY A 25 -6.52 18.16 16.04
N LYS A 26 -7.85 18.29 16.11
CA LYS A 26 -8.58 18.65 17.33
C LYS A 26 -9.57 17.57 17.75
N ASP A 27 -10.56 17.31 16.90
CA ASP A 27 -11.64 16.36 17.19
C ASP A 27 -11.28 14.94 16.74
N TYR A 28 -10.40 14.83 15.73
CA TYR A 28 -9.81 13.58 15.28
C TYR A 28 -8.33 13.78 14.95
N PRO A 29 -7.40 12.92 15.38
CA PRO A 29 -5.98 13.13 15.18
C PRO A 29 -5.56 13.05 13.70
N LYS A 30 -4.45 13.72 13.37
CA LYS A 30 -3.78 13.52 12.08
C LYS A 30 -3.16 12.12 12.02
N PRO A 31 -2.92 11.56 10.82
CA PRO A 31 -2.13 10.34 10.67
C PRO A 31 -0.83 10.42 11.45
N VAL A 32 -0.60 9.44 12.31
CA VAL A 32 0.60 9.37 13.13
C VAL A 32 1.82 9.04 12.27
N VAL A 33 1.62 8.27 11.20
CA VAL A 33 2.66 7.82 10.27
C VAL A 33 2.21 8.02 8.83
N ASP A 34 3.16 8.25 7.94
CA ASP A 34 2.95 8.11 6.50
C ASP A 34 2.96 6.62 6.12
N HIS A 35 1.86 6.14 5.54
CA HIS A 35 1.66 4.72 5.25
C HIS A 35 2.66 4.19 4.21
N GLU A 36 2.99 4.98 3.19
CA GLU A 36 3.91 4.56 2.13
C GLU A 36 5.31 4.31 2.70
N THR A 37 5.83 5.29 3.43
CA THR A 37 7.15 5.20 4.07
C THR A 37 7.19 4.10 5.12
N ALA A 38 6.19 4.05 6.01
CA ALA A 38 6.13 3.07 7.09
C ALA A 38 6.03 1.62 6.56
N SER A 39 5.22 1.39 5.52
CA SER A 39 5.06 0.06 4.93
C SER A 39 6.33 -0.41 4.22
N LYS A 40 7.05 0.50 3.54
CA LYS A 40 8.33 0.21 2.88
C LYS A 40 9.39 -0.19 3.91
N GLU A 41 9.52 0.59 4.98
CA GLU A 41 10.48 0.32 6.05
C GLU A 41 10.16 -1.00 6.78
N CYS A 42 8.89 -1.25 7.08
CA CYS A 42 8.46 -2.50 7.70
C CYS A 42 8.83 -3.72 6.83
N ARG A 43 8.54 -3.66 5.52
CA ARG A 43 8.90 -4.75 4.58
C ARG A 43 10.41 -4.98 4.53
N LYS A 44 11.21 -3.90 4.52
CA LYS A 44 12.67 -3.99 4.53
C LYS A 44 13.18 -4.70 5.78
N ARG A 45 12.80 -4.22 6.97
CA ARG A 45 13.20 -4.80 8.26
C ARG A 45 12.78 -6.25 8.39
N MET A 46 11.57 -6.57 7.96
CA MET A 46 11.07 -7.94 7.98
C MET A 46 11.90 -8.84 7.06
N GLY A 47 12.26 -8.37 5.86
CA GLY A 47 13.14 -9.10 4.95
C GLY A 47 14.52 -9.37 5.54
N GLU A 48 15.12 -8.38 6.19
CA GLU A 48 16.41 -8.50 6.87
C GLU A 48 16.34 -9.50 8.03
N ALA A 49 15.31 -9.41 8.88
CA ALA A 49 15.09 -10.34 9.99
C ALA A 49 14.94 -11.79 9.51
N TYR A 50 14.17 -12.02 8.43
CA TYR A 50 14.06 -13.35 7.85
C TYR A 50 15.38 -13.84 7.25
N ALA A 51 16.13 -12.98 6.57
CA ALA A 51 17.44 -13.34 6.03
C ALA A 51 18.42 -13.75 7.14
N LEU A 52 18.45 -13.00 8.24
CA LEU A 52 19.25 -13.31 9.43
C LEU A 52 18.82 -14.65 10.07
N SER A 53 17.52 -14.84 10.31
CA SER A 53 17.02 -16.08 10.90
C SER A 53 17.36 -17.35 10.09
N ARG A 54 17.56 -17.20 8.77
CA ARG A 54 17.95 -18.32 7.89
C ARG A 54 19.43 -18.66 7.97
N VAL A 55 20.30 -17.71 8.32
CA VAL A 55 21.74 -17.99 8.49
C VAL A 55 22.04 -18.62 9.85
N ASP A 56 21.26 -18.25 10.88
CA ASP A 56 21.43 -18.81 12.23
C ASP A 56 20.76 -20.18 12.39
N ALA A 57 19.80 -20.51 11.51
CA ALA A 57 19.21 -21.84 11.44
C ALA A 57 20.18 -22.84 10.80
N LYS A 58 20.92 -23.60 11.63
CA LYS A 58 21.62 -24.81 11.15
C LYS A 58 20.63 -25.69 10.37
N PRO A 59 21.02 -26.27 9.22
CA PRO A 59 20.11 -27.04 8.39
C PRO A 59 19.73 -28.34 9.10
N SER A 60 18.63 -28.33 9.84
CA SER A 60 17.99 -29.57 10.28
C SER A 60 17.35 -30.20 9.05
N LYS A 61 17.83 -31.39 8.67
CA LYS A 61 17.25 -32.16 7.58
C LYS A 61 15.80 -32.50 7.92
N GLY A 62 14.86 -31.92 7.17
CA GLY A 62 13.51 -32.47 7.01
C GLY A 62 12.37 -31.54 7.41
N LYS A 63 11.80 -30.84 6.42
CA LYS A 63 10.48 -31.15 5.83
C LYS A 63 10.12 -30.02 4.87
N THR A 64 9.99 -30.38 3.59
CA THR A 64 9.41 -29.54 2.54
C THR A 64 7.98 -29.18 2.95
N LEU A 65 7.73 -27.90 3.24
CA LEU A 65 6.37 -27.37 3.18
C LEU A 65 6.27 -26.42 1.98
N ASN A 66 5.43 -26.85 1.04
CA ASN A 66 5.22 -26.23 -0.26
C ASN A 66 4.64 -24.82 -0.17
N SER A 67 5.25 -23.94 -0.97
CA SER A 67 4.56 -23.01 -1.87
C SER A 67 3.54 -22.04 -1.26
N ARG A 68 4.04 -20.94 -0.69
CA ARG A 68 3.42 -19.61 -0.84
C ARG A 68 4.43 -18.54 -1.28
N ARG A 69 5.37 -18.93 -2.16
CA ARG A 69 6.06 -17.96 -3.02
C ARG A 69 5.10 -17.55 -4.12
N LYS A 70 4.16 -16.65 -3.82
CA LYS A 70 3.40 -15.94 -4.84
C LYS A 70 3.56 -14.45 -4.59
N MET A 71 4.39 -13.87 -5.46
CA MET A 71 4.53 -12.46 -5.78
C MET A 71 5.42 -11.60 -4.85
N LEU A 72 6.70 -11.50 -5.22
CA LEU A 72 7.35 -10.20 -5.27
C LEU A 72 6.56 -9.35 -6.28
N HIS A 73 5.65 -8.50 -5.81
CA HIS A 73 5.38 -7.24 -6.51
C HIS A 73 6.51 -6.32 -6.04
N GLY A 74 7.63 -6.24 -6.75
CA GLY A 74 7.64 -5.70 -8.09
C GLY A 74 7.32 -4.23 -7.93
N ASP A 75 8.38 -3.44 -7.75
CA ASP A 75 8.39 -1.98 -7.81
C ASP A 75 7.40 -1.54 -8.90
N ARG A 76 6.25 -1.04 -8.48
CA ARG A 76 5.19 -0.60 -9.38
C ARG A 76 5.17 0.91 -9.28
N ASP A 77 6.10 1.53 -10.00
CA ASP A 77 5.92 2.91 -10.46
C ASP A 77 4.56 2.98 -11.16
N THR A 78 3.57 3.54 -10.48
CA THR A 78 2.25 3.81 -11.05
C THR A 78 2.34 5.03 -11.94
N SER A 79 3.04 4.89 -13.05
CA SER A 79 3.04 5.86 -14.13
C SER A 79 2.70 5.15 -15.44
N ASN A 80 1.51 5.46 -15.95
CA ASN A 80 1.19 5.48 -17.39
C ASN A 80 0.71 4.21 -18.12
N SER A 81 -0.16 3.35 -17.55
CA SER A 81 -0.76 2.22 -18.33
C SER A 81 -2.28 2.25 -18.57
N THR A 82 -3.03 3.19 -18.02
CA THR A 82 -4.50 3.24 -18.19
C THR A 82 -4.94 3.92 -19.48
N ILE A 83 -4.12 4.78 -20.09
CA ILE A 83 -4.48 5.49 -21.34
C ILE A 83 -4.20 4.64 -22.60
N ALA A 84 -3.09 3.90 -22.64
CA ALA A 84 -2.65 3.19 -23.85
C ALA A 84 -3.55 2.00 -24.26
N LYS A 85 -4.30 1.40 -23.32
CA LYS A 85 -5.18 0.25 -23.61
C LYS A 85 -6.56 0.64 -24.17
N ARG A 86 -6.87 1.94 -24.29
CA ARG A 86 -8.16 2.42 -24.82
C ARG A 86 -8.13 2.73 -26.33
N LEU A 87 -6.96 3.05 -26.89
CA LEU A 87 -6.84 3.46 -28.30
C LEU A 87 -6.69 2.31 -29.31
N LYS A 88 -6.35 1.08 -28.88
CA LYS A 88 -6.18 -0.07 -29.79
C LYS A 88 -7.47 -0.85 -30.09
N ARG A 89 -8.61 -0.44 -29.53
CA ARG A 89 -9.92 -1.11 -29.73
C ARG A 89 -10.84 -0.42 -30.74
N ASN A 90 -10.53 0.80 -31.18
CA ASN A 90 -11.38 1.56 -32.11
C ASN A 90 -10.94 1.47 -33.58
N SER A 91 -9.94 0.65 -33.92
CA SER A 91 -9.41 0.53 -35.29
C SER A 91 -9.67 -0.83 -35.94
N ARG A 92 -10.66 -1.59 -35.46
CA ARG A 92 -11.06 -2.90 -36.02
C ARG A 92 -12.58 -3.02 -36.11
N ALA A 93 -13.21 -1.96 -36.59
CA ALA A 93 -14.62 -1.89 -36.94
C ALA A 93 -14.80 -0.89 -38.09
N GLU A 94 -14.18 -1.20 -39.23
CA GLU A 94 -14.64 -0.85 -40.57
C GLU A 94 -14.52 -2.10 -41.44
#